data_AF-A0A661LH87-F1
#
_entry.id   AF-A0A661LH87-F1
#
_cell.length_a   1.000
_cell.length_b   1.000
_cell.length_c   1.000
_cell.angle_alpha   90.00
_cell.angle_beta   90.00
_cell.angle_gamma   90.00
#
_symmetry.space_group_name_H-M   'P 1'
#
loop_
_entity.id
_entity.type
_entity.pdbx_description
1 polymer ?
#
loop_
_entity_poly.entity_id
_entity_poly.type
_entity_poly.pdbx_seq_one_letter_code
_entity_poly.pdbx_strand_id
1 'polypeptide(L)' 'MIPEDLKIRAARRANSSGLSLGAFIREILERALRSSTTGPLDDPFFTDNAVYEGDAEVDLAQNHDIYLYGK' A
#
# COMPACT_ATOMS: atom_id res chain seq x y z
N MET A 1 -17.70 13.75 17.25
CA MET A 1 -18.83 13.68 16.28
C MET A 1 -18.24 13.65 14.87
N ILE A 2 -18.77 12.84 13.95
CA ILE A 2 -18.31 12.81 12.55
C ILE A 2 -18.86 14.06 11.82
N PRO A 3 -18.07 14.75 10.98
CA PRO A 3 -18.55 15.87 10.17
C PRO A 3 -19.79 15.50 9.33
N GLU A 4 -20.75 16.41 9.22
CA GLU A 4 -22.05 16.12 8.59
C GLU A 4 -21.91 15.83 7.10
N ASP A 5 -21.01 16.53 6.40
CA ASP A 5 -20.68 16.27 5.00
C ASP A 5 -20.13 14.85 4.80
N LEU A 6 -19.30 14.38 5.73
CA LEU A 6 -18.70 13.05 5.68
C LEU A 6 -19.75 11.98 5.96
N LYS A 7 -20.66 12.23 6.90
CA LYS A 7 -21.79 11.36 7.21
C LYS A 7 -22.73 11.20 6.02
N ILE A 8 -23.04 12.30 5.31
CA ILE A 8 -23.87 12.27 4.09
C ILE A 8 -23.20 11.44 2.99
N ARG A 9 -21.90 11.65 2.76
CA ARG A 9 -21.13 10.88 1.76
C ARG A 9 -21.07 9.39 2.12
N ALA A 10 -20.83 9.06 3.38
CA ALA A 10 -20.82 7.68 3.87
C ALA A 10 -22.19 7.01 3.71
N ALA A 11 -23.29 7.71 4.01
CA ALA A 11 -24.64 7.18 3.85
C ALA A 11 -24.99 6.89 2.38
N ARG A 12 -24.62 7.80 1.47
CA ARG A 12 -24.79 7.58 0.02
C ARG A 12 -24.02 6.35 -0.45
N ARG A 13 -22.76 6.21 -0.02
CA ARG A 13 -21.92 5.05 -0.38
C ARG A 13 -22.49 3.75 0.19
N ALA A 14 -22.89 3.74 1.46
CA ALA A 14 -23.51 2.58 2.10
C ALA A 14 -24.77 2.11 1.33
N ASN A 15 -25.67 3.03 0.99
CA ASN A 15 -26.86 2.72 0.20
C ASN A 15 -26.52 2.17 -1.19
N SER A 16 -25.52 2.73 -1.88
CA SER A 16 -25.08 2.20 -3.19
C SER A 16 -24.52 0.79 -3.12
N SER A 17 -24.08 0.35 -1.94
CA SER A 17 -23.54 -0.98 -1.67
C SER A 17 -24.57 -1.90 -0.99
N GLY A 18 -25.82 -1.48 -0.83
CA GLY A 18 -26.87 -2.28 -0.16
C GLY A 18 -26.66 -2.44 1.35
N LEU A 19 -25.82 -1.59 1.97
CA LEU A 19 -25.48 -1.66 3.39
C LEU A 19 -26.14 -0.53 4.17
N SER A 20 -26.44 -0.78 5.45
CA SER A 20 -26.73 0.31 6.38
C SER A 20 -25.47 1.13 6.64
N LEU A 21 -25.63 2.41 6.99
CA LEU A 21 -24.51 3.28 7.35
C LEU A 21 -23.65 2.67 8.47
N GLY A 22 -24.29 2.06 9.48
CA GLY A 22 -23.57 1.42 10.59
C GLY A 22 -22.77 0.19 10.16
N ALA A 23 -23.34 -0.65 9.28
CA ALA A 23 -22.63 -1.81 8.72
C ALA A 23 -21.43 -1.37 7.88
N PHE A 24 -21.61 -0.34 7.04
CA PHE A 24 -20.56 0.24 6.24
C PHE A 24 -19.41 0.80 7.09
N ILE A 25 -19.73 1.57 8.14
CA ILE A 25 -18.71 2.11 9.06
C ILE A 25 -17.93 0.99 9.73
N ARG A 26 -18.60 -0.08 10.19
CA ARG A 26 -17.94 -1.22 10.83
C ARG A 26 -16.98 -1.92 9.87
N GLU A 27 -17.43 -2.21 8.65
CA GLU A 27 -16.59 -2.88 7.64
C GLU A 27 -15.34 -2.08 7.30
N ILE A 28 -15.48 -0.77 7.05
CA ILE A 28 -14.35 0.10 6.74
C ILE A 28 -13.40 0.21 7.93
N LEU A 29 -13.93 0.33 9.15
CA LEU A 29 -13.11 0.39 10.35
C LEU A 29 -12.33 -0.91 10.57
N GLU A 30 -12.97 -2.08 10.41
CA GLU A 30 -12.29 -3.37 10.48
C GLU A 30 -11.21 -3.53 9.41
N ARG A 31 -11.41 -3.01 8.20
CA ARG A 31 -10.39 -3.02 7.14
C ARG A 31 -9.22 -2.11 7.50
N ALA A 32 -9.51 -0.88 7.93
CA ALA A 32 -8.49 0.09 8.33
C ALA A 32 -7.63 -0.43 9.49
N LEU A 33 -8.26 -1.09 10.47
CA LEU A 33 -7.55 -1.71 11.59
C LEU A 33 -6.70 -2.90 11.13
N ARG A 34 -7.20 -3.77 10.25
CA ARG A 34 -6.40 -4.86 9.67
C ARG A 34 -5.20 -4.38 8.85
N SER A 35 -5.39 -3.32 8.04
CA SER A 35 -4.28 -2.70 7.31
C SER A 35 -3.28 -2.00 8.22
N SER A 36 -3.70 -1.52 9.39
CA SER A 36 -2.75 -0.94 10.35
C SER A 36 -1.89 -1.98 11.06
N THR A 37 -2.35 -3.25 11.13
CA THR A 37 -1.57 -4.37 11.66
C THR A 37 -0.50 -4.85 10.67
N THR A 38 -0.71 -4.62 9.38
CA THR A 38 0.26 -4.86 8.29
C THR A 38 0.81 -3.51 7.85
N GLY A 39 1.62 -2.90 8.71
CA GLY A 39 2.26 -1.63 8.36
C GLY A 39 3.13 -1.75 7.10
N PRO A 40 3.60 -0.61 6.54
CA PRO A 40 4.64 -0.60 5.49
C PRO A 40 5.90 -1.42 5.86
N LEU A 41 6.06 -1.73 7.15
CA LEU A 41 7.11 -2.53 7.76
C LEU A 41 7.10 -4.02 7.39
N ASP A 42 6.06 -4.55 6.75
CA ASP A 42 6.02 -5.95 6.28
C ASP A 42 5.99 -6.08 4.75
N ASP A 43 6.17 -4.98 4.02
CA ASP A 43 6.32 -5.05 2.57
C ASP A 43 7.70 -5.65 2.23
N PRO A 44 7.78 -6.77 1.52
CA PRO A 44 9.06 -7.36 1.11
C PRO A 44 9.96 -6.38 0.35
N PHE A 45 9.38 -5.42 -0.36
CA PHE A 45 10.12 -4.39 -1.08
C PHE A 45 10.76 -3.36 -0.14
N PHE A 46 10.07 -2.97 0.94
CA PHE A 46 10.59 -2.01 1.93
C PHE A 46 11.42 -2.68 3.05
N THR A 47 11.34 -4.01 3.17
CA THR A 47 12.09 -4.79 4.16
C THR A 47 13.30 -5.52 3.58
N ASP A 48 13.50 -5.45 2.26
CA ASP A 48 14.70 -5.97 1.63
C ASP A 48 15.91 -5.12 2.03
N ASN A 49 16.84 -5.77 2.73
CA ASN A 49 18.11 -5.20 3.17
C ASN A 49 19.30 -5.96 2.54
N ALA A 50 19.07 -6.78 1.52
CA ALA A 50 20.15 -7.47 0.83
C ALA A 50 21.01 -6.46 0.07
N VAL A 51 22.29 -6.38 0.44
CA VAL A 51 23.29 -5.54 -0.22
C VAL A 51 24.41 -6.44 -0.75
N TYR A 52 24.88 -6.18 -1.96
CA TYR A 52 26.06 -6.83 -2.50
C TYR A 52 27.31 -6.08 -2.02
N GLU A 53 28.17 -6.74 -1.24
CA GLU A 53 29.38 -6.13 -0.64
C GLU A 53 30.64 -6.22 -1.53
N GLY A 54 30.55 -6.88 -2.69
CA GLY A 54 31.68 -7.01 -3.61
C GLY A 54 31.92 -5.76 -4.46
N ASP A 55 33.06 -5.73 -5.14
CA ASP A 55 33.34 -4.69 -6.13
C ASP A 55 32.31 -4.76 -7.27
N ALA A 56 31.79 -3.59 -7.62
CA ALA A 56 30.81 -3.46 -8.68
C ALA A 56 31.15 -2.22 -9.51
N GLU A 57 30.87 -2.28 -10.81
CA GLU A 57 31.13 -1.15 -11.70
C GLU A 57 30.31 0.07 -11.27
N VAL A 58 30.88 1.26 -11.44
CA VAL A 58 30.25 2.51 -10.98
C VAL A 58 29.03 2.91 -11.82
N ASP A 59 28.84 2.27 -12.98
CA ASP A 59 27.89 2.65 -14.03
C ASP A 59 26.89 1.53 -14.37
N LEU A 60 26.65 0.58 -13.44
CA LEU A 60 25.74 -0.56 -13.64
C LEU A 60 24.37 -0.19 -14.19
N ALA A 61 23.79 0.93 -13.74
CA ALA A 61 22.49 1.40 -14.22
C ALA A 61 22.56 1.93 -15.67
N GLN A 62 23.66 2.58 -16.03
CA GLN A 62 23.84 3.19 -17.35
C GLN A 62 24.18 2.14 -18.42
N ASN A 63 24.99 1.14 -18.05
CA ASN A 63 25.45 0.08 -18.93
C ASN A 63 24.79 -1.28 -18.62
N HIS A 64 23.59 -1.24 -18.05
CA HIS A 64 22.82 -2.42 -17.62
C HIS A 64 22.74 -3.50 -18.70
N ASP A 65 22.43 -3.13 -19.93
CA ASP A 65 22.28 -4.10 -21.02
C ASP A 65 23.60 -4.77 -21.41
N ILE A 66 24.71 -4.03 -21.30
CA ILE A 66 26.05 -4.55 -21.55
C ILE A 66 26.40 -5.58 -20.47
N TYR A 67 26.15 -5.27 -19.20
CA TYR A 67 26.49 -6.15 -18.08
C TYR A 67 25.57 -7.37 -17.96
N LEU A 68 24.28 -7.22 -18.26
CA LEU A 68 23.33 -8.35 -18.19
C LEU A 68 23.31 -9.21 -19.45
N TYR A 69 23.57 -8.63 -20.63
CA TYR A 69 23.35 -9.31 -21.90
C TYR A 69 24.57 -9.34 -22.82
N GLY A 70 25.69 -8.70 -22.46
CA GLY A 70 26.94 -8.74 -23.21
C GLY A 70 26.86 -8.11 -24.60
N LYS A 71 25.97 -7.14 -24.80
CA LYS A 71 25.78 -6.45 -26.08
C LYS A 71 26.69 -5.24 -26.26
#